data_AF-A0A9E2Q0G6-F1
#
_entry.id   AF-A0A9E2Q0G6-F1
#
_cell.length_a   1.000
_cell.length_b   1.000
_cell.length_c   1.000
_cell.angle_alpha   90.00
_cell.angle_beta   90.00
_cell.angle_gamma   90.00
#
_symmetry.space_group_name_H-M   'P 1'
#
loop_
_entity.id
_entity.type
_entity.pdbx_description
1 polymer ?
#
loop_
_entity_poly.entity_id
_entity_poly.type
_entity_poly.pdbx_seq_one_letter_code
_entity_poly.pdbx_strand_id
1 'polypeptide(L)'
;MKSYWPVIFFVMFFIVSVTCPTLAQMDDMEKEFFEEVAKMEEDYKRFEKEAFEEFQREVKAMWGDFVASTKKDWVEYSEDKTGRSRVDFEAGEVLVEVVIPKVELDRDPGSLDKKLTEEIERLIVDKGKNRDYDLPPKPAKDKKIPPSPLLTSPVLKGQLKDKKGNPVTEKNKKEFAMEIVKTEPVIKKDVKTDKGEMVRVQVKFSLIPDHIRI
;
A
#
# COMPACT_ATOMS: atom_id res chain seq x y z
N MET A 1 11.05 32.10 82.68
CA MET A 1 12.00 32.71 81.73
C MET A 1 12.05 31.83 80.49
N LYS A 2 11.50 32.29 79.37
CA LYS A 2 11.48 31.55 78.09
C LYS A 2 12.76 31.90 77.34
N SER A 3 13.66 30.92 77.18
CA SER A 3 14.88 31.06 76.39
C SER A 3 14.63 30.50 74.99
N TYR A 4 14.82 31.36 73.99
CA TYR A 4 14.79 31.05 72.57
C TYR A 4 16.19 30.63 72.12
N TRP A 5 16.31 29.55 71.33
CA TRP A 5 17.46 29.33 70.45
C TRP A 5 17.06 28.47 69.22
N PRO A 6 17.71 28.60 68.06
CA PRO A 6 17.02 28.90 66.82
C PRO A 6 17.02 27.69 65.89
N VAL A 7 16.13 27.78 64.92
CA VAL A 7 16.01 26.89 63.77
C VAL A 7 17.33 26.91 62.98
N ILE A 8 18.09 25.82 63.01
CA ILE A 8 19.15 25.58 62.02
C ILE A 8 18.47 24.85 60.85
N PHE A 9 18.13 25.61 59.81
CA PHE A 9 17.74 25.08 58.51
C PHE A 9 18.98 24.44 57.87
N PHE A 10 19.07 23.12 57.93
CA PHE A 10 20.04 22.36 57.14
C PHE A 10 19.51 22.26 55.71
N VAL A 11 19.86 23.23 54.86
CA VAL A 11 19.65 23.11 53.41
C VAL A 11 20.67 22.09 52.90
N MET A 12 20.26 20.82 52.84
CA MET A 12 20.98 19.80 52.06
C MET A 12 20.88 20.19 50.58
N PHE A 13 21.92 20.84 50.07
CA PHE A 13 22.15 21.01 48.65
C PHE A 13 22.52 19.62 48.08
N PHE A 14 21.52 18.86 47.66
CA PHE A 14 21.73 17.68 46.82
C PHE A 14 22.15 18.19 45.44
N ILE A 15 23.45 18.38 45.24
CA ILE A 15 24.03 18.56 43.91
C ILE A 15 23.87 17.20 43.21
N VAL A 16 22.82 17.05 42.40
CA VAL A 16 22.78 15.98 41.41
C VAL A 16 23.87 16.31 40.40
N SER A 17 25.07 15.79 40.63
CA SER A 17 26.14 15.83 39.65
C SER A 17 25.64 15.10 38.41
N VAL A 18 25.36 15.84 37.34
CA VAL A 18 25.23 15.26 36.01
C VAL A 18 26.62 14.76 35.64
N THR A 19 26.91 13.51 35.98
CA THR A 19 28.17 12.87 35.63
C THR A 19 28.18 12.68 34.11
N CYS A 20 29.05 13.43 33.43
CA CYS A 20 29.39 13.15 32.05
C CYS A 20 29.92 11.68 32.00
N PRO A 21 29.35 10.81 31.15
CA PRO A 21 29.79 9.43 31.06
C PRO A 21 31.27 9.38 30.69
N THR A 22 32.00 8.45 31.29
CA THR A 22 33.41 8.21 30.97
C THR A 22 33.54 7.63 29.55
N LEU A 23 34.71 7.77 28.92
CA LEU A 23 34.95 7.29 27.53
C LEU A 23 34.60 5.80 27.36
N ALA A 24 34.97 4.95 28.32
CA ALA A 24 34.59 3.54 28.29
C ALA A 24 33.08 3.30 28.36
N GLN A 25 32.35 4.11 29.16
CA GLN A 25 30.88 4.06 29.19
C GLN A 25 30.27 4.54 27.86
N MET A 26 30.91 5.48 27.17
CA MET A 26 30.48 5.94 25.84
C MET A 26 30.68 4.86 24.79
N ASP A 27 31.82 4.15 24.81
CA ASP A 27 32.10 3.03 23.88
C ASP A 27 31.13 1.85 24.11
N ASP A 28 30.85 1.51 25.37
CA ASP A 28 29.89 0.46 25.72
C ASP A 28 28.46 0.84 25.27
N MET A 29 28.03 2.09 25.51
CA MET A 29 26.73 2.58 25.02
C MET A 29 26.64 2.62 23.50
N GLU A 30 27.71 2.99 22.80
CA GLU A 30 27.77 2.98 21.34
C GLU A 30 27.63 1.55 20.79
N LYS A 31 28.34 0.61 21.40
CA LYS A 31 28.25 -0.81 21.03
C LYS A 31 26.84 -1.37 21.28
N GLU A 32 26.26 -1.13 22.45
CA GLU A 32 24.88 -1.54 22.75
C GLU A 32 23.87 -0.94 21.76
N PHE A 33 24.02 0.34 21.41
CA PHE A 33 23.18 1.01 20.41
C PHE A 33 23.28 0.33 19.04
N PHE A 34 24.49 0.04 18.56
CA PHE A 34 24.67 -0.62 17.26
C PHE A 34 24.18 -2.07 17.27
N GLU A 35 24.34 -2.81 18.36
CA GLU A 35 23.78 -4.16 18.52
C GLU A 35 22.24 -4.13 18.51
N GLU A 36 21.62 -3.16 19.19
CA GLU A 36 20.17 -2.97 19.18
C GLU A 36 19.66 -2.58 17.79
N VAL A 37 20.34 -1.66 17.10
CA VAL A 37 20.01 -1.25 15.73
C VAL A 37 20.11 -2.43 14.77
N ALA A 38 21.17 -3.23 14.86
CA ALA A 38 21.33 -4.42 14.02
C ALA A 38 20.20 -5.43 14.25
N LYS A 39 19.83 -5.68 15.52
CA LYS A 39 18.71 -6.56 15.85
C LYS A 39 17.38 -6.02 15.33
N MET A 40 17.13 -4.72 15.47
CA MET A 40 15.93 -4.08 14.93
C MET A 40 15.86 -4.19 13.40
N GLU A 41 16.99 -4.08 12.70
CA GLU A 41 17.06 -4.26 11.25
C GLU A 41 16.75 -5.70 10.85
N GLU A 42 17.31 -6.69 11.56
CA GLU A 42 17.03 -8.11 11.32
C GLU A 42 15.55 -8.45 11.56
N ASP A 43 14.99 -7.99 12.67
CA ASP A 43 13.58 -8.15 13.00
C ASP A 43 12.70 -7.50 11.91
N TYR A 44 13.03 -6.29 11.48
CA TYR A 44 12.32 -5.59 10.41
C TYR A 44 12.35 -6.38 9.09
N LYS A 45 13.52 -6.86 8.66
CA LYS A 45 13.66 -7.69 7.45
C LYS A 45 12.84 -8.98 7.53
N ARG A 46 12.84 -9.63 8.70
CA ARG A 46 12.04 -10.85 8.94
C ARG A 46 10.55 -10.54 8.81
N PHE A 47 10.08 -9.48 9.45
CA PHE A 47 8.69 -9.06 9.41
C PHE A 47 8.23 -8.64 8.00
N GLU A 48 9.05 -7.89 7.26
CA GLU A 48 8.74 -7.55 5.87
C GLU A 48 8.62 -8.80 5.00
N LYS A 49 9.53 -9.77 5.18
CA LYS A 49 9.51 -11.03 4.45
C LYS A 49 8.25 -11.84 4.78
N GLU A 50 7.91 -12.00 6.05
CA GLU A 50 6.72 -12.74 6.49
C GLU A 50 5.43 -12.10 5.94
N ALA A 51 5.30 -10.78 6.06
CA ALA A 51 4.13 -10.06 5.55
C ALA A 51 4.01 -10.13 4.02
N PHE A 52 5.14 -10.06 3.30
CA PHE A 52 5.16 -10.27 1.85
C PHE A 52 4.77 -11.70 1.46
N GLU A 53 5.27 -12.71 2.16
CA GLU A 53 4.94 -14.11 1.90
C GLU A 53 3.46 -14.42 2.19
N GLU A 54 2.88 -13.82 3.24
CA GLU A 54 1.45 -13.89 3.54
C GLU A 54 0.64 -13.24 2.42
N PHE A 55 0.98 -12.01 2.04
CA PHE A 55 0.32 -11.31 0.93
C PHE A 55 0.37 -12.11 -0.38
N GLN A 56 1.55 -12.62 -0.74
CA GLN A 56 1.74 -13.45 -1.93
C GLN A 56 0.85 -14.70 -1.88
N ARG A 57 0.70 -15.32 -0.71
CA ARG A 57 -0.13 -16.51 -0.52
C ARG A 57 -1.61 -16.18 -0.68
N GLU A 58 -2.08 -15.09 -0.09
CA GLU A 58 -3.48 -14.65 -0.21
C GLU A 58 -3.85 -14.32 -1.65
N VAL A 59 -2.97 -13.59 -2.35
CA VAL A 59 -3.17 -13.28 -3.77
C VAL A 59 -3.17 -14.56 -4.61
N LYS A 60 -2.21 -15.48 -4.41
CA LYS A 60 -2.20 -16.77 -5.13
C LYS A 60 -3.45 -17.59 -4.86
N ALA A 61 -3.95 -17.61 -3.63
CA ALA A 61 -5.17 -18.31 -3.29
C ALA A 61 -6.40 -17.74 -4.04
N MET A 62 -6.43 -16.42 -4.23
CA MET A 62 -7.52 -15.72 -4.95
C MET A 62 -7.40 -15.85 -6.47
N TRP A 63 -6.19 -15.69 -7.03
CA TRP A 63 -5.94 -15.53 -8.46
C TRP A 63 -5.40 -16.78 -9.17
N GLY A 64 -4.81 -17.71 -8.42
CA GLY A 64 -4.02 -18.85 -8.93
C GLY A 64 -2.58 -18.47 -9.34
N ASP A 65 -2.28 -17.18 -9.43
CA ASP A 65 -0.96 -16.64 -9.76
C ASP A 65 -0.63 -15.42 -8.89
N PHE A 66 0.59 -14.92 -9.02
CA PHE A 66 1.04 -13.67 -8.40
C PHE A 66 1.81 -12.87 -9.44
N VAL A 67 1.50 -11.58 -9.55
CA VAL A 67 2.18 -10.65 -10.46
C VAL A 67 2.62 -9.45 -9.63
N ALA A 68 3.93 -9.18 -9.64
CA ALA A 68 4.51 -8.01 -8.99
C ALA A 68 4.80 -6.91 -10.00
N SER A 69 4.92 -5.68 -9.52
CA SER A 69 5.47 -4.56 -10.29
C SER A 69 6.91 -4.87 -10.73
N THR A 70 7.29 -4.37 -11.91
CA THR A 70 8.70 -4.34 -12.34
C THR A 70 9.18 -2.89 -12.51
N LYS A 71 10.35 -2.69 -13.12
CA LYS A 71 10.85 -1.35 -13.43
C LYS A 71 10.03 -0.63 -14.50
N LYS A 72 9.27 -1.36 -15.31
CA LYS A 72 8.55 -0.83 -16.48
C LYS A 72 7.05 -0.74 -16.27
N ASP A 73 6.51 -1.64 -15.44
CA ASP A 73 5.10 -1.76 -15.18
C ASP A 73 4.80 -1.66 -13.69
N TRP A 74 3.78 -0.87 -13.39
CA TRP A 74 3.26 -0.71 -12.04
C TRP A 74 2.00 -1.56 -11.90
N VAL A 75 2.04 -2.46 -10.93
CA VAL A 75 0.96 -3.37 -10.58
C VAL A 75 0.48 -3.03 -9.18
N GLU A 76 -0.82 -2.86 -9.03
CA GLU A 76 -1.45 -2.53 -7.75
C GLU A 76 -2.72 -3.37 -7.56
N TYR A 77 -2.78 -4.04 -6.42
CA TYR A 77 -3.95 -4.83 -6.01
C TYR A 77 -4.96 -3.97 -5.23
N SER A 78 -6.25 -4.25 -5.39
CA SER A 78 -7.30 -3.70 -4.55
C SER A 78 -7.15 -4.18 -3.10
N GLU A 79 -7.75 -3.47 -2.14
CA GLU A 79 -7.65 -3.81 -0.71
C GLU A 79 -8.15 -5.23 -0.40
N ASP A 80 -9.25 -5.63 -1.05
CA ASP A 80 -9.85 -6.95 -0.96
C ASP A 80 -9.17 -8.02 -1.83
N LYS A 81 -8.15 -7.63 -2.61
CA LYS A 81 -7.38 -8.47 -3.56
C LYS A 81 -8.23 -9.10 -4.65
N THR A 82 -9.44 -8.58 -4.90
CA THR A 82 -10.28 -9.06 -6.02
C THR A 82 -10.04 -8.30 -7.31
N GLY A 83 -9.42 -7.12 -7.24
CA GLY A 83 -8.99 -6.31 -8.36
C GLY A 83 -7.47 -6.20 -8.45
N ARG A 84 -6.96 -6.10 -9.67
CA ARG A 84 -5.56 -5.78 -9.97
C ARG A 84 -5.52 -4.85 -11.17
N SER A 85 -4.73 -3.80 -11.07
CA SER A 85 -4.38 -2.94 -12.20
C SER A 85 -2.92 -3.13 -12.55
N ARG A 86 -2.61 -3.06 -13.84
CA ARG A 86 -1.25 -3.05 -14.39
C ARG A 86 -1.14 -1.92 -15.40
N VAL A 87 -0.17 -1.03 -15.18
CA VAL A 87 0.11 0.10 -16.07
C VAL A 87 1.51 -0.10 -16.66
N ASP A 88 1.58 -0.24 -17.98
CA ASP A 88 2.83 -0.20 -18.74
C ASP A 88 3.07 1.24 -19.22
N PHE A 89 4.03 1.93 -18.60
CA PHE A 89 4.35 3.33 -18.92
C PHE A 89 5.18 3.49 -20.20
N GLU A 90 5.79 2.41 -20.73
CA GLU A 90 6.51 2.47 -22.00
C GLU A 90 5.54 2.31 -23.17
N ALA A 91 4.61 1.37 -23.06
CA ALA A 91 3.59 1.12 -24.09
C ALA A 91 2.41 2.10 -24.00
N GLY A 92 2.21 2.75 -22.86
CA GLY A 92 1.02 3.56 -22.58
C GLY A 92 -0.23 2.70 -22.49
N GLU A 93 -0.13 1.52 -21.88
CA GLU A 93 -1.22 0.55 -21.81
C GLU A 93 -1.63 0.30 -20.35
N VAL A 94 -2.93 0.29 -20.11
CA VAL A 94 -3.53 -0.04 -18.82
C VAL A 94 -4.33 -1.32 -18.98
N LEU A 95 -4.04 -2.29 -18.12
CA LEU A 95 -4.80 -3.52 -17.97
C LEU A 95 -5.44 -3.54 -16.58
N VAL A 96 -6.76 -3.60 -16.54
CA VAL A 96 -7.52 -3.78 -15.30
C VAL A 96 -8.13 -5.17 -15.30
N GLU A 97 -7.88 -5.91 -14.23
CA GLU A 97 -8.36 -7.27 -14.04
C GLU A 97 -9.16 -7.35 -12.74
N VAL A 98 -10.25 -8.13 -12.76
CA VAL A 98 -11.00 -8.49 -11.55
C VAL A 98 -11.29 -9.98 -11.52
N VAL A 99 -11.27 -10.58 -10.34
CA VAL A 99 -11.69 -11.97 -10.10
C VAL A 99 -12.98 -11.99 -9.31
N ILE A 100 -13.96 -12.72 -9.83
CA ILE A 100 -15.30 -12.80 -9.24
C ILE A 100 -15.68 -14.27 -9.09
N PRO A 101 -16.16 -14.72 -7.92
CA PRO A 101 -16.70 -16.07 -7.78
C PRO A 101 -17.79 -16.34 -8.80
N LYS A 102 -17.73 -17.49 -9.48
CA LYS A 102 -18.71 -17.85 -10.52
C LYS A 102 -20.15 -17.86 -9.96
N VAL A 103 -20.29 -18.35 -8.73
CA VAL A 103 -21.55 -18.35 -7.98
C VAL A 103 -22.11 -16.93 -7.72
N GLU A 104 -21.25 -15.92 -7.59
CA GLU A 104 -21.67 -14.53 -7.45
C GLU A 104 -22.20 -14.00 -8.78
N LEU A 105 -21.51 -14.27 -9.89
CA LEU A 105 -21.93 -13.88 -11.24
C LEU A 105 -23.24 -14.55 -11.68
N ASP A 106 -23.45 -15.81 -11.31
CA ASP A 106 -24.69 -16.52 -11.63
C ASP A 106 -25.90 -15.92 -10.91
N ARG A 107 -25.70 -15.33 -9.72
CA ARG A 107 -26.76 -14.67 -8.94
C ARG A 107 -27.00 -13.24 -9.38
N ASP A 108 -25.93 -12.49 -9.66
CA ASP A 108 -25.98 -11.10 -10.10
C ASP A 108 -25.01 -10.88 -11.27
N PRO A 109 -25.48 -11.02 -12.52
CA PRO A 109 -24.67 -10.75 -13.69
C PRO A 109 -24.17 -9.29 -13.76
N GLY A 110 -24.86 -8.34 -13.10
CA GLY A 110 -24.47 -6.93 -13.05
C GLY A 110 -23.30 -6.64 -12.11
N SER A 111 -22.95 -7.59 -11.23
CA SER A 111 -21.79 -7.47 -10.33
C SER A 111 -20.47 -7.32 -11.07
N LEU A 112 -20.37 -7.84 -12.30
CA LEU A 112 -19.18 -7.74 -13.14
C LEU A 112 -18.88 -6.29 -13.51
N ASP A 113 -19.83 -5.63 -14.17
CA ASP A 113 -19.65 -4.25 -14.65
C ASP A 113 -19.41 -3.32 -13.47
N LYS A 114 -20.09 -3.58 -12.35
CA LYS A 114 -19.90 -2.84 -11.10
C LYS A 114 -18.48 -2.96 -10.56
N LYS A 115 -17.97 -4.18 -10.36
CA LYS A 115 -16.61 -4.38 -9.83
C LYS A 115 -15.54 -3.83 -10.76
N LEU A 116 -15.72 -3.99 -12.07
CA LEU A 116 -14.80 -3.45 -13.06
C LEU A 116 -14.80 -1.91 -13.04
N THR A 117 -15.98 -1.30 -12.93
CA THR A 117 -16.13 0.16 -12.79
C THR A 117 -15.44 0.65 -11.51
N GLU A 118 -15.70 0.00 -10.37
CA GLU A 118 -15.09 0.36 -9.08
C GLU A 118 -13.56 0.28 -9.12
N GLU A 119 -13.00 -0.74 -9.78
CA GLU A 119 -11.56 -0.91 -9.91
C GLU A 119 -10.91 0.16 -10.82
N ILE A 120 -11.57 0.53 -11.92
CA ILE A 120 -11.09 1.64 -12.77
C ILE A 120 -11.19 2.97 -12.02
N GLU A 121 -12.28 3.20 -11.28
CA GLU A 121 -12.44 4.40 -10.44
C GLU A 121 -11.35 4.52 -9.39
N ARG A 122 -10.98 3.39 -8.75
CA ARG A 122 -9.86 3.30 -7.80
C ARG A 122 -8.56 3.70 -8.47
N LEU A 123 -8.23 3.09 -9.61
CA LEU A 123 -6.99 3.36 -10.36
C LEU A 123 -6.82 4.84 -10.72
N ILE A 124 -7.89 5.54 -11.10
CA ILE A 124 -7.85 6.96 -11.50
C ILE A 124 -7.39 7.87 -10.36
N VAL A 125 -7.75 7.54 -9.11
CA VAL A 125 -7.40 8.34 -7.93
C VAL A 125 -6.22 7.75 -7.14
N ASP A 126 -5.68 6.63 -7.59
CA ASP A 126 -4.63 5.91 -6.91
C ASP A 126 -3.31 6.69 -6.93
N LYS A 127 -2.68 6.80 -5.77
CA LYS A 127 -1.44 7.53 -5.54
C LYS A 127 -0.20 6.62 -5.53
N GLY A 128 -0.41 5.33 -5.78
CA GLY A 128 0.58 4.28 -5.62
C GLY A 128 0.91 4.05 -4.15
N LYS A 129 1.38 2.85 -3.83
CA LYS A 129 1.82 2.50 -2.48
C LYS A 129 3.29 2.09 -2.50
N ASN A 130 3.99 2.34 -1.40
CA ASN A 130 5.37 1.88 -1.26
C ASN A 130 5.49 0.35 -1.07
N ARG A 131 4.37 -0.32 -0.75
CA ARG A 131 4.22 -1.78 -0.64
C ARG A 131 2.74 -2.14 -0.71
N ASP A 132 2.44 -3.39 -1.00
CA ASP A 132 1.05 -3.89 -1.11
C ASP A 132 0.50 -4.49 0.20
N TYR A 133 1.32 -4.54 1.27
CA TYR A 133 1.02 -5.25 2.50
C TYR A 133 1.31 -4.43 3.76
N ASP A 134 0.58 -4.74 4.81
CA ASP A 134 0.77 -4.14 6.12
C ASP A 134 1.99 -4.74 6.83
N LEU A 135 2.77 -3.91 7.50
CA LEU A 135 3.80 -4.41 8.40
C LEU A 135 3.26 -4.66 9.80
N PRO A 136 3.82 -5.62 10.55
CA PRO A 136 3.45 -5.81 11.93
C PRO A 136 3.72 -4.55 12.77
N PRO A 137 3.03 -4.43 13.91
CA PRO A 137 3.22 -3.33 14.84
C PRO A 137 4.69 -3.18 15.25
N LYS A 138 5.16 -1.94 15.37
CA LYS A 138 6.42 -1.64 16.08
C LYS A 138 6.19 -1.83 17.59
N PRO A 139 7.23 -2.13 18.39
CA PRO A 139 7.09 -2.34 19.85
C PRO A 139 6.37 -1.21 20.61
N ALA A 140 6.30 0.00 20.05
CA ALA A 140 5.63 1.17 20.61
C ALA A 140 4.22 1.46 20.05
N LYS A 141 3.65 0.61 19.17
CA LYS A 141 2.35 0.84 18.53
C LYS A 141 1.58 -0.47 18.38
N ASP A 142 0.38 -0.59 18.93
CA ASP A 142 -0.42 -1.84 18.88
C ASP A 142 -1.07 -2.15 17.52
N LYS A 143 -0.89 -1.28 16.51
CA LYS A 143 -1.55 -1.42 15.21
C LYS A 143 -0.55 -1.75 14.10
N LYS A 144 -0.99 -2.60 13.16
CA LYS A 144 -0.30 -2.81 11.88
C LYS A 144 -0.01 -1.47 11.21
N ILE A 145 1.12 -1.40 10.51
CA ILE A 145 1.57 -0.19 9.82
C ILE A 145 1.12 -0.31 8.35
N PRO A 146 0.11 0.46 7.92
CA PRO A 146 -0.37 0.38 6.56
C PRO A 146 0.67 0.91 5.57
N PRO A 147 0.57 0.51 4.30
CA PRO A 147 1.35 1.13 3.23
C PRO A 147 1.09 2.63 3.15
N SER A 148 2.13 3.38 2.82
CA SER A 148 2.06 4.83 2.65
C SER A 148 1.97 5.17 1.16
N PRO A 149 1.22 6.23 0.79
CA PRO A 149 1.14 6.63 -0.61
C PRO A 149 2.50 7.09 -1.13
N LEU A 150 2.84 6.75 -2.37
CA LEU A 150 4.08 7.18 -3.02
C LEU A 150 4.02 8.64 -3.43
N LEU A 151 2.86 9.10 -3.88
CA LEU A 151 2.65 10.44 -4.42
C LEU A 151 1.61 11.21 -3.61
N THR A 152 1.65 12.55 -3.72
CA THR A 152 0.61 13.42 -3.16
C THR A 152 -0.63 13.50 -4.08
N SER A 153 -0.43 13.27 -5.38
CA SER A 153 -1.45 13.23 -6.43
C SER A 153 -1.55 11.85 -7.09
N PRO A 154 -2.64 11.56 -7.82
CA PRO A 154 -2.78 10.27 -8.51
C PRO A 154 -1.66 10.00 -9.50
N VAL A 155 -1.26 8.73 -9.64
CA VAL A 155 -0.21 8.27 -10.56
C VAL A 155 -0.57 8.60 -12.01
N LEU A 156 -1.82 8.37 -12.40
CA LEU A 156 -2.31 8.61 -13.77
C LEU A 156 -2.82 10.04 -14.00
N LYS A 157 -2.49 10.99 -13.11
CA LYS A 157 -2.93 12.38 -13.25
C LYS A 157 -2.43 12.95 -14.58
N GLY A 158 -3.37 13.43 -15.40
CA GLY A 158 -3.07 14.00 -16.72
C GLY A 158 -2.81 12.96 -17.82
N GLN A 159 -2.63 11.69 -17.48
CA GLN A 159 -2.31 10.61 -18.43
C GLN A 159 -3.54 9.99 -19.10
N LEU A 160 -4.74 10.36 -18.66
CA LEU A 160 -6.01 9.85 -19.14
C LEU A 160 -6.89 11.00 -19.67
N LYS A 161 -7.56 10.74 -20.80
CA LYS A 161 -8.57 11.62 -21.38
C LYS A 161 -9.84 10.84 -21.72
N ASP A 162 -10.99 11.48 -21.55
CA ASP A 162 -12.25 10.96 -22.06
C ASP A 162 -12.31 11.06 -23.61
N LYS A 163 -13.34 10.48 -24.24
CA LYS A 163 -13.49 10.56 -25.70
C LYS A 163 -13.71 11.98 -26.25
N LYS A 164 -14.09 12.92 -25.39
CA LYS A 164 -14.22 14.34 -25.72
C LYS A 164 -12.87 15.08 -25.61
N GLY A 165 -11.81 14.39 -25.15
CA GLY A 165 -10.48 14.94 -24.96
C GLY A 165 -10.27 15.64 -23.62
N ASN A 166 -11.25 15.61 -22.70
CA ASN A 166 -11.10 16.23 -21.38
C ASN A 166 -10.25 15.34 -20.48
N PRO A 167 -9.40 15.92 -19.61
CA PRO A 167 -8.67 15.16 -18.61
C PRO A 167 -9.59 14.38 -17.68
N VAL A 168 -9.23 13.13 -17.40
CA VAL A 168 -9.92 12.31 -16.39
C VAL A 168 -9.41 12.69 -15.00
N THR A 169 -10.35 12.91 -14.09
CA THR A 169 -10.14 13.38 -12.72
C THR A 169 -11.11 12.66 -11.79
N GLU A 170 -10.99 12.92 -10.48
CA GLU A 170 -11.93 12.38 -9.49
C GLU A 170 -13.41 12.74 -9.76
N LYS A 171 -13.68 13.87 -10.45
CA LYS A 171 -15.05 14.34 -10.71
C LYS A 171 -15.77 13.54 -11.79
N ASN A 172 -15.05 13.11 -12.83
CA ASN A 172 -15.60 12.38 -13.98
C ASN A 172 -15.15 10.90 -14.03
N LYS A 173 -14.43 10.42 -13.00
CA LYS A 173 -13.91 9.04 -12.93
C LYS A 173 -14.98 7.98 -13.19
N LYS A 174 -16.17 8.17 -12.63
CA LYS A 174 -17.30 7.23 -12.75
C LYS A 174 -17.82 7.16 -14.17
N GLU A 175 -18.01 8.31 -14.81
CA GLU A 175 -18.46 8.37 -16.20
C GLU A 175 -17.45 7.72 -17.14
N PHE A 176 -16.16 8.01 -16.93
CA PHE A 176 -15.06 7.40 -17.68
C PHE A 176 -14.99 5.89 -17.48
N ALA A 177 -15.06 5.40 -16.23
CA ALA A 177 -15.03 3.97 -15.93
C ALA A 177 -16.20 3.22 -16.59
N MET A 178 -17.42 3.77 -16.49
CA MET A 178 -18.60 3.21 -17.15
C MET A 178 -18.48 3.25 -18.68
N GLU A 179 -17.82 4.27 -19.24
CA GLU A 179 -17.55 4.37 -20.67
C GLU A 179 -16.60 3.25 -21.14
N ILE A 180 -15.47 3.07 -20.44
CA ILE A 180 -14.48 2.02 -20.74
C ILE A 180 -15.13 0.63 -20.68
N VAL A 181 -15.87 0.32 -19.62
CA VAL A 181 -16.54 -0.98 -19.45
C VAL A 181 -17.53 -1.28 -20.59
N LYS A 182 -18.17 -0.24 -21.15
CA LYS A 182 -19.14 -0.39 -22.24
C LYS A 182 -18.50 -0.47 -23.62
N THR A 183 -17.35 0.18 -23.83
CA THR A 183 -16.80 0.35 -25.18
C THR A 183 -15.59 -0.50 -25.45
N GLU A 184 -14.80 -0.83 -24.43
CA GLU A 184 -13.64 -1.70 -24.57
C GLU A 184 -14.05 -3.17 -24.52
N PRO A 185 -13.35 -4.05 -25.26
CA PRO A 185 -13.61 -5.48 -25.22
C PRO A 185 -13.26 -6.05 -23.85
N VAL A 186 -14.26 -6.64 -23.19
CA VAL A 186 -14.09 -7.33 -21.90
C VAL A 186 -13.80 -8.81 -22.15
N ILE A 187 -12.61 -9.27 -21.74
CA ILE A 187 -12.19 -10.66 -21.86
C ILE A 187 -12.51 -11.40 -20.56
N LYS A 188 -13.29 -12.49 -20.65
CA LYS A 188 -13.64 -13.33 -19.50
C LYS A 188 -12.95 -14.69 -19.62
N LYS A 189 -12.42 -15.19 -18.51
CA LYS A 189 -11.78 -16.50 -18.42
C LYS A 189 -12.11 -17.18 -17.10
N ASP A 190 -12.69 -18.37 -17.18
CA ASP A 190 -12.89 -19.22 -16.02
C ASP A 190 -11.52 -19.69 -15.50
N VAL A 191 -11.30 -19.54 -14.18
CA VAL A 191 -10.08 -19.94 -13.50
C VAL A 191 -10.44 -20.67 -12.20
N LYS A 192 -9.77 -21.79 -11.96
CA LYS A 192 -9.90 -22.54 -10.71
C LYS A 192 -8.78 -22.11 -9.77
N THR A 193 -9.15 -21.67 -8.56
CA THR A 193 -8.22 -21.19 -7.54
C THR A 193 -8.50 -21.90 -6.22
N ASP A 194 -7.68 -21.64 -5.19
CA ASP A 194 -7.88 -22.21 -3.86
C ASP A 194 -9.19 -21.75 -3.22
N LYS A 195 -9.76 -20.65 -3.74
CA LYS A 195 -11.05 -20.07 -3.32
C LYS A 195 -12.24 -20.62 -4.11
N GLY A 196 -12.01 -21.51 -5.07
CA GLY A 196 -13.05 -22.18 -5.86
C GLY A 196 -13.04 -21.80 -7.33
N GLU A 197 -14.21 -21.90 -7.97
CA GLU A 197 -14.39 -21.47 -9.36
C GLU A 197 -14.58 -19.95 -9.41
N MET A 198 -13.63 -19.29 -10.04
CA MET A 198 -13.60 -17.84 -10.25
C MET A 198 -13.69 -17.53 -11.74
N VAL A 199 -14.17 -16.35 -12.07
CA VAL A 199 -14.11 -15.79 -13.42
C VAL A 199 -13.19 -14.59 -13.36
N ARG A 200 -12.07 -14.67 -14.09
CA ARG A 200 -11.16 -13.55 -14.31
C ARG A 200 -11.67 -12.72 -15.47
N VAL A 201 -11.89 -11.44 -15.22
CA VAL A 201 -12.39 -10.48 -16.18
C VAL A 201 -11.31 -9.44 -16.41
N GLN A 202 -11.04 -9.10 -17.67
CA GLN A 202 -9.97 -8.19 -18.05
C GLN A 202 -10.49 -7.14 -19.01
N VAL A 203 -10.08 -5.90 -18.81
CA VAL A 203 -10.30 -4.79 -19.74
C VAL A 203 -8.99 -4.03 -19.94
N LYS A 204 -8.76 -3.62 -21.18
CA LYS A 204 -7.54 -2.94 -21.59
C LYS A 204 -7.90 -1.61 -22.23
N PHE A 205 -7.14 -0.57 -21.92
CA PHE A 205 -7.27 0.75 -22.55
C PHE A 205 -5.92 1.48 -22.55
N SER A 206 -5.80 2.52 -23.38
CA SER A 206 -4.55 3.25 -23.57
C SER A 206 -4.48 4.56 -22.79
N LEU A 207 -3.28 4.92 -22.37
CA LEU A 207 -2.92 6.28 -21.94
C LEU A 207 -2.90 7.21 -23.16
N ILE A 208 -2.77 8.53 -22.91
CA ILE A 208 -2.64 9.48 -24.01
C ILE A 208 -1.32 9.30 -24.79
N PRO A 209 -1.24 9.68 -26.08
CA PRO A 209 -0.03 9.45 -26.89
C PRO A 209 1.28 9.98 -26.31
N ASP A 210 1.26 11.16 -25.67
CA ASP A 210 2.44 11.78 -25.04
C ASP A 210 2.57 11.49 -23.53
N HIS A 211 2.06 10.35 -23.05
CA HIS A 211 2.01 9.98 -21.63
C HIS A 211 3.38 10.02 -20.92
N ILE A 212 4.47 9.77 -21.63
CA ILE A 212 5.84 9.79 -21.09
C ILE A 212 6.29 11.22 -20.69
N ARG A 213 5.68 12.27 -21.27
CA ARG A 213 6.13 13.67 -21.13
C ARG A 213 5.29 14.50 -20.15
N ILE A 214 4.38 13.88 -19.42
CA ILE A 214 3.46 14.57 -18.50
C ILE A 214 4.13 14.90 -17.17
#